data_AF-A0AA86M4U9-F1
#
_entry.id   AF-A0AA86M4U9-F1
#
_cell.length_a   1.000
_cell.length_b   1.000
_cell.length_c   1.000
_cell.angle_alpha   90.00
_cell.angle_beta   90.00
_cell.angle_gamma   90.00
#
_symmetry.space_group_name_H-M   'P 1'
#
loop_
_entity.id
_entity.type
_entity.pdbx_description
1 polymer ?
#
loop_
_entity_poly.entity_id
_entity_poly.type
_entity_poly.pdbx_seq_one_letter_code
_entity_poly.pdbx_strand_id
1 'polypeptide(L)'
;MNSHRPAMRRNRRVPGITGLVLLTFLASAAAQASEKDELASVQRQLDQVQASLERARVAVAQADPADRGRFFFDYRQATSDLNTIRSGIDRYLEPSRAQPRDPSFVAGNYRRERP
;
A
#
# COMPACT_ATOMS: atom_id res chain seq x y z
N MET A 1 -37.85 53.73 -44.88
CA MET A 1 -38.22 52.80 -43.78
C MET A 1 -37.18 51.70 -43.77
N ASN A 2 -36.29 51.70 -42.78
CA ASN A 2 -35.09 50.86 -42.74
C ASN A 2 -35.42 49.53 -42.04
N SER A 3 -35.29 48.41 -42.75
CA SER A 3 -35.52 47.08 -42.17
C SER A 3 -34.21 46.49 -41.65
N HIS A 4 -34.18 46.21 -40.35
CA HIS A 4 -33.02 45.66 -39.64
C HIS A 4 -32.77 44.18 -40.02
N ARG A 5 -31.51 43.86 -40.31
CA ARG A 5 -31.02 42.47 -40.45
C ARG A 5 -30.83 41.83 -39.06
N PRO A 6 -31.20 40.56 -38.83
CA PRO A 6 -30.87 39.88 -37.59
C PRO A 6 -29.41 39.40 -37.62
N ALA A 7 -28.61 39.84 -36.66
CA ALA A 7 -27.27 39.30 -36.43
C ALA A 7 -27.39 37.98 -35.67
N MET A 8 -27.17 36.86 -36.36
CA MET A 8 -27.16 35.53 -35.74
C MET A 8 -25.89 35.37 -34.89
N ARG A 9 -26.03 35.50 -33.57
CA ARG A 9 -24.96 35.34 -32.59
C ARG A 9 -24.63 33.85 -32.44
N ARG A 10 -23.60 33.39 -33.15
CA ARG A 10 -23.09 32.01 -33.10
C ARG A 10 -22.54 31.70 -31.71
N ASN A 11 -23.30 30.94 -30.92
CA ASN A 11 -22.91 30.50 -29.59
C ASN A 11 -21.79 29.44 -29.72
N ARG A 12 -20.53 29.83 -29.50
CA ARG A 12 -19.39 28.91 -29.44
C ARG A 12 -19.53 28.06 -28.18
N ARG A 13 -20.21 26.92 -28.28
CA ARG A 13 -20.06 25.83 -27.32
C ARG A 13 -18.65 25.26 -27.52
N VAL A 14 -17.82 25.30 -26.49
CA VAL A 14 -16.55 24.56 -26.43
C VAL A 14 -16.78 23.34 -25.53
N PRO A 15 -17.46 22.27 -25.98
CA PRO A 15 -17.70 21.08 -25.16
C PRO A 15 -16.49 20.13 -25.09
N GLY A 16 -15.51 20.29 -25.99
CA GLY A 16 -14.41 19.33 -26.14
C GLY A 16 -13.38 19.36 -25.01
N ILE A 17 -12.99 20.55 -24.54
CA ILE A 17 -11.92 20.70 -23.54
C ILE A 17 -12.42 20.24 -22.16
N THR A 18 -13.62 20.63 -21.76
CA THR A 18 -14.19 20.22 -20.46
C THR A 18 -14.45 18.72 -20.40
N GLY A 19 -14.92 18.12 -21.51
CA GLY A 19 -15.11 16.67 -21.61
C GLY A 19 -13.80 15.88 -21.50
N LEU A 20 -12.73 16.36 -22.15
CA LEU A 20 -11.41 15.74 -22.09
C LEU A 20 -10.81 15.78 -20.68
N VAL A 21 -10.93 16.92 -19.98
CA VAL A 21 -10.44 17.11 -18.60
C VAL A 21 -11.19 16.21 -17.62
N LEU A 22 -12.52 16.10 -17.76
CA LEU A 22 -13.32 15.20 -16.91
C LEU A 22 -12.94 13.73 -17.13
N LEU A 23 -12.72 13.32 -18.39
CA LEU A 23 -12.35 11.94 -18.72
C LEU A 23 -10.96 11.57 -18.16
N THR A 24 -9.98 12.48 -18.29
CA THR A 24 -8.64 12.29 -17.71
C THR A 24 -8.67 12.26 -16.19
N PHE A 25 -9.49 13.11 -15.56
CA PHE A 25 -9.68 13.11 -14.11
C PHE A 25 -10.29 11.79 -13.62
N LEU A 26 -11.34 11.29 -14.27
CA LEU A 26 -11.99 10.03 -13.93
C LEU A 26 -11.06 8.82 -14.10
N ALA A 27 -10.29 8.76 -15.19
CA ALA A 27 -9.33 7.69 -15.42
C ALA A 27 -8.20 7.67 -14.36
N SER A 28 -7.69 8.85 -13.99
CA SER A 28 -6.67 8.97 -12.94
C SER A 28 -7.21 8.56 -11.57
N ALA A 29 -8.44 8.96 -11.24
CA ALA A 29 -9.11 8.55 -10.00
C ALA A 29 -9.34 7.03 -9.93
N ALA A 30 -9.75 6.40 -11.04
CA ALA A 30 -9.91 4.95 -11.13
C ALA A 30 -8.58 4.19 -10.96
N ALA A 31 -7.50 4.68 -11.58
CA ALA A 31 -6.17 4.09 -11.43
C ALA A 31 -5.67 4.16 -9.97
N GLN A 32 -5.87 5.30 -9.29
CA GLN A 32 -5.52 5.46 -7.88
C GLN A 32 -6.35 4.57 -6.95
N ALA A 33 -7.64 4.38 -7.24
CA ALA A 33 -8.48 3.44 -6.49
C ALA A 33 -7.95 2.00 -6.62
N SER A 34 -7.58 1.59 -7.84
CA SER A 34 -6.98 0.27 -8.11
C SER A 34 -5.69 0.04 -7.32
N GLU A 35 -4.80 1.05 -7.27
CA GLU A 35 -3.56 0.95 -6.50
C GLU A 35 -3.82 0.75 -5.00
N LYS A 36 -4.76 1.53 -4.44
CA LYS A 36 -5.13 1.42 -3.02
C LYS A 36 -5.73 0.05 -2.69
N ASP A 37 -6.56 -0.49 -3.57
CA ASP A 37 -7.15 -1.82 -3.40
C ASP A 37 -6.10 -2.93 -3.43
N GLU A 38 -5.11 -2.84 -4.33
CA GLU A 38 -3.97 -3.76 -4.37
C GLU A 38 -3.14 -3.69 -3.09
N LEU A 39 -2.82 -2.48 -2.61
CA LEU A 39 -2.09 -2.31 -1.36
C LEU A 39 -2.86 -2.83 -0.14
N ALA A 40 -4.19 -2.69 -0.11
CA ALA A 40 -5.03 -3.31 0.91
C ALA A 40 -5.03 -4.85 0.83
N SER A 41 -4.88 -5.41 -0.38
CA SER A 41 -4.64 -6.85 -0.57
C SER A 41 -3.29 -7.27 0.03
N VAL A 42 -2.23 -6.49 -0.23
CA VAL A 42 -0.89 -6.74 0.34
C VAL A 42 -0.93 -6.73 1.87
N GLN A 43 -1.65 -5.80 2.50
CA GLN A 43 -1.81 -5.79 3.96
C GLN A 43 -2.41 -7.09 4.50
N ARG A 44 -3.48 -7.59 3.85
CA ARG A 44 -4.09 -8.87 4.23
C ARG A 44 -3.13 -10.04 4.03
N GLN A 45 -2.30 -10.01 2.99
CA GLN A 45 -1.25 -11.03 2.79
C GLN A 45 -0.18 -10.98 3.89
N LEU A 46 0.24 -9.78 4.31
CA LEU A 46 1.19 -9.64 5.43
C LEU A 46 0.62 -10.23 6.72
N ASP A 47 -0.68 -10.10 6.97
CA ASP A 47 -1.36 -10.73 8.11
C ASP A 47 -1.36 -12.25 8.03
N GLN A 48 -1.58 -12.80 6.82
CA GLN A 48 -1.46 -14.24 6.58
C GLN A 48 -0.04 -14.75 6.81
N VAL A 49 0.98 -13.98 6.39
CA VAL A 49 2.40 -14.30 6.64
C VAL A 49 2.71 -14.25 8.13
N GLN A 50 2.22 -13.25 8.87
CA GLN A 50 2.41 -13.21 10.32
C GLN A 50 1.76 -14.41 11.03
N ALA A 51 0.56 -14.80 10.62
CA ALA A 51 -0.12 -15.97 11.15
C ALA A 51 0.62 -17.29 10.81
N SER A 52 1.27 -17.38 9.64
CA SER A 52 2.09 -18.56 9.30
C SER A 52 3.38 -18.62 10.12
N LEU A 53 4.03 -17.48 10.35
CA LEU A 53 5.21 -17.39 11.22
C LEU A 53 4.89 -17.80 12.66
N GLU A 54 3.77 -17.35 13.21
CA GLU A 54 3.38 -17.74 14.58
C GLU A 54 3.07 -19.24 14.67
N ARG A 55 2.37 -19.80 13.66
CA ARG A 55 2.17 -21.26 13.60
C ARG A 55 3.48 -22.03 13.53
N ALA A 56 4.44 -21.57 12.73
CA ALA A 56 5.77 -22.18 12.65
C ALA A 56 6.52 -22.08 13.99
N ARG A 57 6.44 -20.93 14.67
CA ARG A 57 7.03 -20.73 16.00
C ARG A 57 6.45 -21.71 17.02
N VAL A 58 5.14 -21.87 17.04
CA VAL A 58 4.45 -22.83 17.93
C VAL A 58 4.87 -24.26 17.60
N ALA A 59 4.93 -24.64 16.32
CA ALA A 59 5.38 -25.98 15.92
C ALA A 59 6.81 -26.29 16.42
N VAL A 60 7.74 -25.33 16.29
CA VAL A 60 9.11 -25.49 16.80
C VAL A 60 9.16 -25.55 18.34
N ALA A 61 8.29 -24.80 19.02
CA ALA A 61 8.21 -24.83 20.48
C ALA A 61 7.72 -26.19 21.02
N GLN A 62 6.87 -26.89 20.26
CA GLN A 62 6.36 -28.22 20.59
C GLN A 62 7.29 -29.37 20.15
N ALA A 63 8.25 -29.10 19.27
CA ALA A 63 9.23 -30.11 18.83
C ALA A 63 10.24 -30.46 19.93
N ASP A 64 10.80 -31.68 19.85
CA ASP A 64 11.81 -32.18 20.78
C ASP A 64 13.02 -31.22 20.83
N PRO A 65 13.48 -30.80 22.01
CA PRO A 65 14.71 -30.02 22.15
C PRO A 65 15.93 -30.64 21.44
N ALA A 66 16.02 -31.96 21.34
CA ALA A 66 17.10 -32.67 20.67
C ALA A 66 17.14 -32.40 19.15
N ASP A 67 15.99 -32.13 18.53
CA ASP A 67 15.88 -31.81 17.11
C ASP A 67 16.20 -30.34 16.81
N ARG A 68 16.37 -29.51 17.85
CA ARG A 68 16.64 -28.07 17.67
C ARG A 68 18.13 -27.82 17.49
N GLY A 69 18.54 -27.59 16.25
CA GLY A 69 19.91 -27.22 15.91
C GLY A 69 20.43 -25.93 16.57
N ARG A 70 21.74 -25.70 16.43
CA ARG A 70 22.47 -24.51 16.95
C ARG A 70 21.91 -23.18 16.43
N PHE A 71 21.38 -23.19 15.21
CA PHE A 71 20.77 -22.02 14.59
C PHE A 71 19.24 -22.11 14.66
N PHE A 72 18.60 -20.97 14.88
CA PHE A 72 17.15 -20.84 14.89
C PHE A 72 16.68 -19.57 14.17
N PHE A 73 15.41 -19.55 13.81
CA PHE A 73 14.78 -18.41 13.14
C PHE A 73 14.31 -17.36 14.18
N ASP A 74 14.70 -16.10 13.99
CA ASP A 74 14.31 -14.95 14.81
C ASP A 74 12.90 -14.48 14.45
N TYR A 75 11.90 -15.18 14.97
CA TYR A 75 10.50 -14.81 14.76
C TYR A 75 10.20 -13.38 15.22
N ARG A 76 10.88 -12.88 16.27
CA ARG A 76 10.67 -11.53 16.77
C ARG A 76 11.13 -10.48 15.77
N GLN A 77 12.34 -10.64 15.23
CA GLN A 77 12.85 -9.73 14.21
C GLN A 77 12.00 -9.79 12.94
N ALA A 78 11.61 -10.98 12.48
CA ALA A 78 10.76 -11.13 11.29
C ALA A 78 9.38 -10.45 11.46
N THR A 79 8.72 -10.60 12.62
CA THR A 79 7.47 -9.89 12.90
C THR A 79 7.66 -8.38 12.98
N SER A 80 8.78 -7.91 13.53
CA SER A 80 9.11 -6.48 13.54
C SER A 80 9.24 -5.93 12.13
N ASP A 81 9.93 -6.64 11.25
CA ASP A 81 10.13 -6.23 9.86
C ASP A 81 8.81 -6.22 9.08
N LEU A 82 7.90 -7.18 9.31
CA LEU A 82 6.53 -7.14 8.73
C LEU A 82 5.75 -5.91 9.18
N ASN A 83 5.87 -5.50 10.45
CA ASN A 83 5.24 -4.29 10.96
C ASN A 83 5.82 -3.03 10.33
N THR A 84 7.13 -2.99 10.10
CA THR A 84 7.79 -1.91 9.36
C THR A 84 7.20 -1.78 7.95
N ILE A 85 7.00 -2.89 7.25
CA ILE A 85 6.40 -2.90 5.92
C ILE A 85 4.94 -2.41 5.97
N ARG A 86 4.10 -2.94 6.88
CA ARG A 86 2.71 -2.47 7.06
C ARG A 86 2.66 -0.97 7.29
N SER A 87 3.46 -0.46 8.22
CA SER A 87 3.53 0.97 8.51
C SER A 87 4.00 1.80 7.31
N GLY A 88 4.87 1.26 6.47
CA GLY A 88 5.24 1.86 5.17
C GLY A 88 4.03 2.03 4.25
N ILE A 89 3.23 0.97 4.09
CA ILE A 89 2.02 0.97 3.27
C ILE A 89 0.96 1.90 3.88
N ASP A 90 0.70 1.82 5.18
CA ASP A 90 -0.26 2.69 5.89
C ASP A 90 0.07 4.17 5.70
N ARG A 91 1.35 4.53 5.83
CA ARG A 91 1.81 5.92 5.62
C ARG A 91 1.58 6.41 4.19
N TYR A 92 1.63 5.52 3.20
CA TYR A 92 1.35 5.86 1.82
C TYR A 92 -0.15 6.01 1.57
N LEU A 93 -0.97 5.08 2.11
CA LEU A 93 -2.43 5.11 1.96
C LEU A 93 -3.08 6.27 2.75
N GLU A 94 -2.56 6.56 3.94
CA GLU A 94 -3.00 7.64 4.83
C GLU A 94 -1.81 8.57 5.15
N PRO A 95 -1.43 9.48 4.24
CA PRO A 95 -0.35 10.42 4.49
C PRO A 95 -0.72 11.34 5.65
N SER A 96 -0.16 11.08 6.82
CA SER A 96 -0.30 11.98 7.96
C SER A 96 0.45 13.28 7.68
N ARG A 97 -0.16 14.44 7.91
CA ARG A 97 0.51 15.76 7.81
C ARG A 97 1.47 16.06 8.97
N ALA A 98 1.91 15.05 9.71
CA ALA A 98 2.90 15.19 10.77
C ALA A 98 4.33 15.08 10.19
N GLN A 99 5.30 15.69 10.89
CA GLN A 99 6.72 15.80 10.50
C GLN A 99 7.34 14.53 9.90
N PRO A 100 8.43 14.67 9.10
CA PRO A 100 9.23 13.55 8.63
C PRO A 100 9.58 12.64 9.80
N ARG A 101 9.08 11.40 9.77
CA ARG A 101 9.42 10.38 10.76
C ARG A 101 10.69 9.66 10.32
N ASP A 102 11.47 9.19 11.29
CA ASP A 102 12.69 8.44 11.03
C ASP A 102 12.43 7.26 10.06
N PRO A 103 13.37 7.00 9.12
CA PRO A 103 13.28 5.85 8.25
C PRO A 103 13.34 4.58 9.09
N SER A 104 12.30 3.75 8.97
CA SER A 104 12.21 2.43 9.57
C SER A 104 12.78 1.40 8.59
N PHE A 105 13.72 0.56 9.04
CA PHE A 105 14.43 -0.39 8.18
C PHE A 105 13.99 -1.84 8.43
N VAL A 106 14.11 -2.67 7.39
CA VAL A 106 13.97 -4.13 7.45
C VAL A 106 15.36 -4.71 7.63
N ALA A 107 15.57 -5.53 8.66
CA ALA A 107 16.87 -6.10 8.97
C ALA A 107 17.29 -7.17 7.95
N GLY A 108 16.35 -8.04 7.55
CA GLY A 108 16.58 -9.06 6.53
C GLY A 108 17.47 -10.25 6.93
N ASN A 109 18.10 -10.23 8.11
CA ASN A 109 18.79 -11.39 8.69
C ASN A 109 18.03 -11.93 9.90
N TYR A 110 17.48 -13.13 9.76
CA TYR A 110 16.66 -13.78 10.79
C TYR A 110 17.33 -15.02 11.39
N ARG A 111 18.61 -15.30 11.10
CA ARG A 111 19.29 -16.45 11.69
C ARG A 111 19.94 -16.03 13.01
N ARG A 112 19.61 -16.75 14.08
CA ARG A 112 20.21 -16.56 15.41
C ARG A 112 20.87 -17.84 15.87
N GLU A 113 21.81 -17.66 16.78
CA GLU A 113 22.58 -18.74 17.38
C GLU A 113 22.28 -18.78 18.88
N ARG A 114 22.23 -19.99 19.46
CA ARG A 114 22.14 -20.13 20.92
C ARG A 114 23.52 -19.87 21.54
N PRO A 115 23.60 -19.09 22.64
CA PRO A 115 24.84 -18.88 23.39
C PRO A 115 25.32 -20.16 24.09
#